data_AF-A0A1H9WCX6-F1
#
_entry.id   AF-A0A1H9WCX6-F1
#
_cell.length_a   1.000
_cell.length_b   1.000
_cell.length_c   1.000
_cell.angle_alpha   90.00
_cell.angle_beta   90.00
_cell.angle_gamma   90.00
#
_symmetry.space_group_name_H-M   'P 1'
#
loop_
_entity.id
_entity.type
_entity.pdbx_description
1 polymer ?
#
loop_
_entity_poly.entity_id
_entity_poly.type
_entity_poly.pdbx_seq_one_letter_code
_entity_poly.pdbx_strand_id
1 'polypeptide(L)'
;MKETVREGLKSLGQDHSPAAVERLWEEMNQQVDQIAETWQIKRLETWASDANLVPRRLEEIRNLFLQDQREAAWTVIDQYLTEPINALMEQQDQNDPWATEWDN
;
A
#
# COMPACT_ATOMS: atom_id res chain seq x y z
N MET A 1 9.28 7.23 -0.97
CA MET A 1 8.28 6.61 -1.85
C MET A 1 8.84 6.28 -3.22
N LYS A 2 9.32 7.23 -4.05
CA LYS A 2 9.96 6.89 -5.35
C LYS A 2 11.13 5.92 -5.24
N GLU A 3 11.96 6.04 -4.20
CA GLU A 3 13.02 5.06 -3.93
C GLU A 3 12.44 3.67 -3.63
N THR A 4 11.42 3.59 -2.79
CA THR A 4 10.70 2.36 -2.47
C THR A 4 10.14 1.69 -3.72
N VAL A 5 9.55 2.47 -4.65
CA VAL A 5 9.06 1.98 -5.94
C VAL A 5 10.19 1.43 -6.80
N ARG A 6 11.32 2.16 -6.88
CA ARG A 6 12.49 1.70 -7.63
C ARG A 6 13.04 0.39 -7.07
N GLU A 7 13.25 0.31 -5.76
CA GLU A 7 13.76 -0.90 -5.12
C GLU A 7 12.77 -2.06 -5.26
N GLY A 8 11.47 -1.80 -5.12
CA GLY A 8 10.45 -2.82 -5.39
C GLY A 8 10.48 -3.34 -6.82
N LEU A 9 10.55 -2.45 -7.82
CA LEU A 9 10.69 -2.83 -9.24
C LEU A 9 11.96 -3.66 -9.49
N LYS A 10 13.08 -3.30 -8.85
CA LYS A 10 14.33 -4.09 -8.93
C LYS A 10 14.14 -5.50 -8.34
N SER A 11 13.56 -5.60 -7.15
CA SER A 11 13.27 -6.89 -6.51
C SER A 11 12.35 -7.77 -7.34
N LEU A 12 11.39 -7.15 -8.06
CA LEU A 12 10.49 -7.83 -8.98
C LEU A 12 11.14 -8.20 -10.34
N GLY A 13 12.39 -7.80 -10.58
CA GLY A 13 13.05 -7.98 -11.88
C GLY A 13 12.39 -7.18 -13.02
N GLN A 14 11.64 -6.13 -12.69
CA GLN A 14 10.91 -5.28 -13.64
C GLN A 14 11.74 -4.08 -14.12
N ASP A 15 11.24 -3.37 -15.14
CA ASP A 15 11.84 -2.12 -15.61
C ASP A 15 11.84 -1.07 -14.50
N HIS A 16 13.03 -0.70 -14.04
CA HIS A 16 13.27 0.27 -12.97
C HIS A 16 13.95 1.54 -13.50
N SER A 17 13.80 1.81 -14.81
CA SER A 17 14.18 3.09 -15.42
C SER A 17 13.46 4.26 -14.75
N PRO A 18 14.02 5.49 -14.77
CA PRO A 18 13.37 6.66 -14.17
C PRO A 18 11.92 6.88 -14.65
N ALA A 19 11.64 6.60 -15.92
CA ALA A 19 10.29 6.74 -16.48
C ALA A 19 9.31 5.66 -15.98
N ALA A 20 9.77 4.42 -15.80
CA ALA A 20 8.95 3.36 -15.22
C ALA A 20 8.65 3.62 -13.73
N VAL A 21 9.65 4.07 -12.97
CA VAL A 21 9.49 4.47 -11.57
C VAL A 21 8.49 5.61 -11.44
N GLU A 22 8.58 6.64 -12.30
CA GLU A 22 7.66 7.77 -12.25
C GLU A 22 6.21 7.33 -12.49
N ARG A 23 5.99 6.54 -13.55
CA ARG A 23 4.67 6.03 -13.93
C ARG A 23 4.04 5.21 -12.81
N LEU A 24 4.77 4.24 -12.25
CA LEU A 24 4.23 3.42 -11.16
C LEU A 24 4.01 4.26 -9.89
N TRP A 25 4.89 5.22 -9.59
CA TRP A 25 4.70 6.11 -8.45
C TRP A 25 3.45 6.98 -8.59
N GLU A 26 3.18 7.53 -9.78
CA GLU A 26 1.96 8.29 -10.07
C GLU A 26 0.71 7.41 -9.92
N GLU A 27 0.73 6.21 -10.48
CA GLU A 27 -0.35 5.23 -10.37
C GLU A 27 -0.65 4.84 -8.91
N MET A 28 0.39 4.56 -8.13
CA MET A 28 0.25 4.26 -6.71
C MET A 28 -0.34 5.44 -5.94
N ASN A 29 0.15 6.67 -6.17
CA ASN A 29 -0.40 7.84 -5.48
C ASN A 29 -1.89 8.07 -5.82
N GLN A 30 -2.29 7.89 -7.08
CA GLN A 30 -3.69 8.01 -7.48
C GLN A 30 -4.57 6.99 -6.73
N GLN A 31 -4.09 5.77 -6.53
CA GLN A 31 -4.83 4.76 -5.77
C GLN A 31 -4.87 5.07 -4.27
N VAL A 32 -3.78 5.61 -3.71
CA VAL A 32 -3.76 6.08 -2.33
C VAL A 32 -4.84 7.14 -2.12
N ASP A 33 -4.90 8.13 -3.00
CA ASP A 33 -5.90 9.19 -2.92
C ASP A 33 -7.33 8.65 -3.04
N GLN A 34 -7.59 7.73 -3.99
CA GLN A 34 -8.91 7.10 -4.15
C GLN A 34 -9.35 6.30 -2.92
N ILE A 35 -8.45 5.53 -2.32
CA ILE A 35 -8.74 4.73 -1.13
C ILE A 35 -9.01 5.65 0.06
N ALA A 36 -8.14 6.64 0.29
CA ALA A 36 -8.29 7.58 1.38
C ALA A 36 -9.58 8.40 1.26
N GLU A 37 -9.91 8.89 0.06
CA GLU A 37 -11.17 9.60 -0.20
C GLU A 37 -12.38 8.70 0.08
N THR A 38 -12.34 7.45 -0.37
CA THR A 38 -13.43 6.48 -0.10
C THR A 38 -13.66 6.28 1.40
N TRP A 39 -12.59 6.16 2.19
CA TRP A 39 -12.69 6.01 3.64
C TRP A 39 -13.20 7.29 4.32
N GLN A 40 -12.75 8.45 3.86
CA GLN A 40 -13.23 9.74 4.35
C GLN A 40 -14.74 9.90 4.08
N ILE A 41 -15.22 9.57 2.88
CA ILE A 41 -16.64 9.61 2.53
C ILE A 41 -17.45 8.71 3.49
N LYS A 42 -17.04 7.45 3.67
CA LYS A 42 -17.72 6.52 4.60
C LYS A 42 -17.76 7.04 6.04
N ARG A 43 -16.68 7.71 6.46
CA ARG A 43 -16.60 8.34 7.79
C ARG A 43 -17.58 9.51 7.90
N LEU A 44 -17.67 10.35 6.89
CA LEU A 44 -18.63 11.45 6.82
C LEU A 44 -20.08 10.94 6.83
N GLU A 45 -20.39 9.87 6.11
CA GLU A 45 -21.69 9.20 6.15
C GLU A 45 -22.02 8.68 7.56
N THR A 46 -21.05 8.07 8.23
CA THR A 46 -21.19 7.60 9.61
C THR A 46 -21.49 8.75 10.57
N TRP A 47 -20.75 9.86 10.45
CA TRP A 47 -20.96 11.07 11.24
C TRP A 47 -22.30 11.76 10.97
N ALA A 48 -22.77 11.72 9.73
CA ALA A 48 -24.10 12.23 9.38
C ALA A 48 -25.21 11.39 10.04
N SER A 49 -24.97 10.09 10.25
CA SER A 49 -25.93 9.20 10.92
C SER A 49 -25.95 9.33 12.45
N ASP A 50 -24.82 9.69 13.08
CA ASP A 50 -24.72 9.95 14.51
C ASP A 50 -23.69 11.04 14.82
N ALA A 51 -24.19 12.22 15.20
CA ALA A 51 -23.37 13.38 15.52
C ALA A 51 -22.48 13.17 16.77
N ASN A 52 -22.79 12.20 17.64
CA ASN A 52 -21.93 11.89 18.78
C ASN A 52 -20.60 11.25 18.38
N LEU A 53 -20.52 10.69 17.16
CA LEU A 53 -19.31 10.10 16.61
C LEU A 53 -18.36 11.14 16.00
N VAL A 54 -18.83 12.39 15.83
CA VAL A 54 -18.02 13.48 15.28
C VAL A 54 -16.99 13.91 16.34
N PRO A 55 -15.68 13.87 16.03
CA PRO A 55 -14.67 14.40 16.93
C PRO A 55 -14.93 15.88 17.23
N ARG A 56 -14.79 16.26 18.49
CA ARG A 56 -15.16 17.62 18.93
C ARG A 56 -14.13 18.67 18.54
N ARG A 57 -12.92 18.24 18.19
CA ARG A 57 -11.82 19.13 17.79
C ARG A 57 -11.46 18.91 16.33
N LEU A 58 -11.26 20.01 15.61
CA LEU A 58 -10.79 19.97 14.22
C LEU A 58 -9.46 19.22 14.07
N GLU A 59 -8.58 19.31 15.07
CA GLU A 59 -7.30 18.58 15.09
C GLU A 59 -7.49 17.06 15.09
N GLU A 60 -8.50 16.55 15.80
CA GLU A 60 -8.82 15.11 15.81
C GLU A 60 -9.31 14.66 14.42
N ILE A 61 -10.15 15.46 13.77
CA ILE A 61 -10.60 15.21 12.39
C ILE A 61 -9.41 15.18 11.43
N ARG A 62 -8.51 16.18 11.53
CA ARG A 62 -7.31 16.25 10.68
C ARG A 62 -6.42 15.02 10.89
N ASN A 63 -6.22 14.61 12.14
CA ASN A 63 -5.40 13.44 12.46
C ASN A 63 -6.01 12.14 11.90
N LEU A 64 -7.33 11.99 11.94
CA LEU A 64 -8.02 10.86 11.30
C LEU A 64 -7.80 10.84 9.79
N PHE A 65 -7.93 11.97 9.09
CA PHE A 65 -7.72 12.00 7.64
C PHE A 65 -6.26 11.77 7.24
N LEU A 66 -5.31 12.24 8.05
CA LEU A 66 -3.89 11.93 7.86
C LEU A 66 -3.60 10.44 8.11
N GLN A 67 -4.28 9.83 9.09
CA GLN A 67 -4.21 8.40 9.32
C GLN A 67 -4.78 7.60 8.14
N ASP A 68 -5.96 7.99 7.64
CA ASP A 68 -6.59 7.36 6.47
C ASP A 68 -5.62 7.40 5.25
N GLN A 69 -4.99 8.54 4.99
CA GLN A 69 -3.98 8.67 3.92
C GLN A 69 -2.77 7.76 4.14
N ARG A 70 -2.26 7.66 5.37
CA ARG A 70 -1.12 6.80 5.70
C ARG A 70 -1.46 5.33 5.54
N GLU A 71 -2.64 4.91 5.98
CA GLU A 71 -3.09 3.51 5.87
C GLU A 71 -3.37 3.13 4.41
N ALA A 72 -3.91 4.05 3.61
CA ALA A 72 -4.06 3.88 2.17
C ALA A 72 -2.70 3.70 1.49
N ALA A 73 -1.70 4.54 1.83
CA ALA A 73 -0.33 4.40 1.33
C ALA A 73 0.28 3.04 1.64
N TRP A 74 0.11 2.53 2.87
CA TRP A 74 0.59 1.20 3.23
C TRP A 74 -0.12 0.09 2.45
N THR A 75 -1.44 0.21 2.28
CA THR A 75 -2.24 -0.77 1.52
C THR A 75 -1.76 -0.86 0.08
N VAL A 76 -1.51 0.28 -0.57
CA VAL A 76 -1.03 0.31 -1.97
C VAL A 76 0.41 -0.20 -2.08
N ILE A 77 1.29 0.12 -1.14
CA ILE A 77 2.65 -0.45 -1.12
C ILE A 77 2.59 -1.97 -1.00
N ASP A 78 1.71 -2.49 -0.14
CA ASP A 78 1.56 -3.92 0.07
C ASP A 78 1.13 -4.62 -1.23
N GLN A 79 0.07 -4.13 -1.86
CA GLN A 79 -0.49 -4.70 -3.09
C GLN A 79 0.46 -4.62 -4.30
N TYR A 80 1.16 -3.50 -4.47
CA TYR A 80 1.98 -3.28 -5.67
C TYR A 80 3.40 -3.81 -5.54
N LEU A 81 3.94 -3.84 -4.32
CA LEU A 81 5.35 -4.14 -4.10
C LEU A 81 5.52 -5.35 -3.16
N THR A 82 4.97 -5.30 -1.94
CA THR A 82 5.26 -6.33 -0.93
C THR A 82 4.70 -7.71 -1.31
N GLU A 83 3.40 -7.82 -1.61
CA GLU A 83 2.77 -9.09 -1.97
C GLU A 83 3.39 -9.69 -3.24
N PRO A 84 3.64 -8.93 -4.32
CA PRO A 84 4.31 -9.49 -5.50
C PRO A 84 5.75 -9.93 -5.22
N ILE A 85 6.49 -9.21 -4.37
CA ILE A 85 7.86 -9.60 -3.99
C ILE A 85 7.82 -10.91 -3.19
N ASN A 86 6.92 -11.02 -2.21
CA ASN A 86 6.75 -12.24 -1.41
C ASN A 86 6.36 -13.43 -2.29
N ALA A 87 5.43 -13.25 -3.22
CA ALA A 87 5.03 -14.29 -4.15
C ALA A 87 6.19 -14.77 -5.04
N LEU A 88 7.08 -13.86 -5.47
CA LEU A 88 8.29 -14.25 -6.20
C LEU A 88 9.29 -15.00 -5.32
N MET A 89 9.45 -14.60 -4.06
CA MET A 89 10.32 -15.30 -3.10
C MET A 89 9.81 -16.71 -2.81
N GLU A 90 8.50 -16.89 -2.57
CA GLU A 90 7.90 -18.20 -2.34
C GLU A 90 8.07 -19.14 -3.55
N GLN A 91 7.98 -18.60 -4.77
CA GLN A 91 8.28 -19.38 -5.99
C GLN A 91 9.75 -19.77 -6.10
N GLN A 92 10.68 -18.94 -5.62
CA GLN A 92 12.10 -19.28 -5.61
C GLN A 92 12.42 -20.36 -4.58
N ASP A 93 11.85 -20.27 -3.37
CA ASP A 93 12.03 -21.27 -2.31
C ASP A 93 11.49 -22.66 -2.72
N GLN A 94 10.37 -22.71 -3.44
CA GLN A 94 9.80 -23.97 -3.95
C GLN A 94 10.59 -24.58 -5.13
N ASN A 95 11.32 -23.75 -5.88
CA ASN A 95 12.10 -24.18 -7.04
C ASN A 95 13.59 -24.35 -6.72
N ASP A 96 14.01 -24.14 -5.47
CA ASP A 96 15.39 -24.39 -5.05
C ASP A 96 15.67 -25.91 -5.04
N PRO A 97 16.57 -26.42 -5.91
CA PRO A 97 16.92 -27.83 -5.94
C PRO A 97 17.63 -28.32 -4.67
N TRP A 98 17.96 -27.41 -3.74
CA TRP A 98 18.51 -27.71 -2.42
C TRP A 98 17.50 -27.52 -1.28
N ALA A 99 16.24 -27.18 -1.56
CA ALA A 99 15.11 -27.28 -0.61
C ALA A 99 14.84 -28.76 -0.32
N THR A 100 15.80 -29.39 0.34
CA THR A 100 15.79 -30.79 0.69
C THR A 100 14.79 -30.94 1.82
N GLU A 101 13.84 -31.85 1.67
CA GLU A 101 12.96 -32.33 2.73
C GLU A 101 13.82 -32.90 3.88
N TRP A 102 14.21 -32.04 4.83
CA TRP A 102 14.85 -32.48 6.08
C TRP A 102 13.78 -32.78 7.11
N ASP A 103 12.96 -33.81 6.87
CA ASP A 103 12.20 -34.50 7.91
C ASP A 103 12.05 -35.97 7.50
N ASN A 104 13.00 -36.80 7.96
CA ASN A 104 12.90 -38.27 8.00
C ASN A 104 13.60 -38.79 9.26
#